data_AF-A0A7C3P513-F1
#
_entry.id   AF-A0A7C3P513-F1
#
_cell.length_a   1.000
_cell.length_b   1.000
_cell.length_c   1.000
_cell.angle_alpha   90.00
_cell.angle_beta   90.00
_cell.angle_gamma   90.00
#
_symmetry.space_group_name_H-M   'P 1'
#
loop_
_entity.id
_entity.type
_entity.pdbx_description
1 polymer ?
#
loop_
_entity_poly.entity_id
_entity_poly.type
_entity_poly.pdbx_seq_one_letter_code
_entity_poly.pdbx_strand_id
1 'polypeptide(L)'
;MQSIQVTQKVIQEISRGERHALLLVGAAQPFLVGETVELVNQDASESVGTITVREVLSRRLRDFPNHEDLLIDANSPSNFDPDLIATKLSFAFHPHEKKHQIEGNVVKKYTNVTEVNLYGDGGSRGNPGPSAAGWVIYDMDGNILKSDGHYMGITTNNQAEYTALKLGLLDAERLGAQRVNVYMDSLLVINQLKGIYKVKNKELWPIYAAIVQQCEQAFDAVTFTHVPREKNKEADAMVNKVLDDVAESNS
;
A
#
# COMPACT_ATOMS: atom_id res chain seq x y z
N MET A 1 10.83 25.56 10.77
CA MET A 1 10.03 24.41 10.35
C MET A 1 8.63 24.65 10.89
N GLN A 2 7.61 24.67 10.03
CA GLN A 2 6.23 24.83 10.49
C GLN A 2 5.76 23.53 11.16
N SER A 3 4.82 23.62 12.11
CA SER A 3 4.27 22.47 12.82
C SER A 3 2.74 22.53 12.84
N ILE A 4 2.08 21.38 12.71
CA ILE A 4 0.61 21.26 12.80
C ILE A 4 0.26 20.34 13.96
N GLN A 5 -0.73 20.75 14.76
CA GLN A 5 -1.30 19.96 15.84
C GLN A 5 -2.36 19.00 15.27
N VAL A 6 -2.23 17.72 15.57
CA VAL A 6 -3.16 16.67 15.10
C VAL A 6 -3.65 15.83 16.28
N THR A 7 -4.91 15.38 16.21
CA THR A 7 -5.51 14.56 17.27
C THR A 7 -5.00 13.11 17.24
N GLN A 8 -5.14 12.39 18.36
CA GLN A 8 -4.77 10.96 18.42
C GLN A 8 -5.50 10.10 17.37
N LYS A 9 -6.73 10.47 16.99
CA LYS A 9 -7.49 9.79 15.93
C LYS A 9 -6.80 9.94 14.56
N VAL A 10 -6.40 11.16 14.20
CA VAL A 10 -5.67 11.45 12.96
C VAL A 10 -4.33 10.71 12.93
N ILE A 11 -3.63 10.66 14.06
CA ILE A 11 -2.38 9.90 14.20
C ILE A 11 -2.62 8.40 13.97
N GLN A 12 -3.68 7.83 14.54
CA GLN A 12 -4.02 6.41 14.35
C GLN A 12 -4.39 6.10 12.89
N GLU A 13 -5.10 7.01 12.22
CA GLU A 13 -5.49 6.87 10.82
C GLU A 13 -4.29 6.99 9.87
N ILE A 14 -3.35 7.90 10.14
CA ILE A 14 -2.09 8.04 9.39
C ILE A 14 -1.12 6.87 9.68
N SER A 15 -1.18 6.27 10.88
CA SER A 15 -0.33 5.13 11.27
C SER A 15 -0.76 3.77 10.71
N ARG A 16 -1.92 3.68 10.04
CA ARG A 16 -2.49 2.44 9.47
C ARG A 16 -2.29 2.37 7.94
N GLY A 17 -1.02 2.39 7.53
CA GLY A 17 -0.60 2.31 6.12
C GLY A 17 -0.57 3.67 5.42
N GLU A 18 0.12 3.74 4.27
CA GLU A 18 0.24 4.97 3.48
C GLU A 18 -1.12 5.45 2.96
N ARG A 19 -1.53 6.67 3.34
CA ARG A 19 -2.67 7.37 2.73
C ARG A 19 -2.30 8.79 2.36
N HIS A 20 -2.85 9.21 1.22
CA HIS A 20 -3.05 10.61 0.85
C HIS A 20 -4.10 11.21 1.78
N ALA A 21 -3.70 11.59 3.00
CA ALA A 21 -4.62 12.23 3.94
C ALA A 21 -4.81 13.70 3.55
N LEU A 22 -6.08 14.14 3.60
CA LEU A 22 -6.42 15.54 3.49
C LEU A 22 -6.16 16.23 4.81
N LEU A 23 -5.31 17.25 4.84
CA LEU A 23 -5.23 18.12 6.01
C LEU A 23 -5.87 19.46 5.68
N LEU A 24 -6.91 19.81 6.44
CA LEU A 24 -7.57 21.10 6.39
C LEU A 24 -6.95 22.01 7.45
N VAL A 25 -5.99 22.84 7.08
CA VAL A 25 -5.30 23.68 8.07
C VAL A 25 -5.95 25.05 8.12
N GLY A 26 -6.38 25.48 9.30
CA GLY A 26 -6.89 26.83 9.55
C GLY A 26 -5.78 27.88 9.69
N ALA A 27 -4.63 27.69 9.05
CA ALA A 27 -3.43 28.47 9.35
C ALA A 27 -3.48 29.88 8.76
N ALA A 28 -3.02 30.85 9.56
CA ALA A 28 -2.75 32.23 9.16
C ALA A 28 -1.58 32.39 8.16
N GLN A 29 -0.90 31.29 7.80
CA GLN A 29 0.20 31.26 6.84
C GLN A 29 0.00 30.14 5.79
N PRO A 30 0.24 30.42 4.50
CA PRO A 30 0.06 29.44 3.42
C PRO A 30 1.22 28.43 3.37
N PHE A 31 0.89 27.18 3.07
CA PHE A 31 1.86 26.09 2.81
C PHE A 31 2.34 26.12 1.36
N LEU A 32 3.58 25.70 1.14
CA LEU A 32 4.16 25.54 -0.19
C LEU A 32 4.30 24.07 -0.58
N VAL A 33 4.11 23.75 -1.86
CA VAL A 33 4.44 22.42 -2.39
C VAL A 33 5.94 22.16 -2.22
N GLY A 34 6.30 20.99 -1.71
CA GLY A 34 7.66 20.61 -1.35
C GLY A 34 8.08 21.00 0.07
N GLU A 35 7.26 21.77 0.79
CA GLU A 35 7.55 22.14 2.18
C GLU A 35 7.47 20.91 3.09
N THR A 36 8.40 20.84 4.05
CA THR A 36 8.38 19.83 5.12
C THR A 36 7.81 20.45 6.39
N VAL A 37 6.77 19.82 6.93
CA VAL A 37 6.00 20.30 8.08
C VAL A 37 6.00 19.22 9.16
N GLU A 38 6.15 19.60 10.41
CA GLU A 38 6.13 18.67 11.55
C GLU A 38 4.69 18.40 12.03
N LEU A 39 4.36 17.14 12.32
CA LEU A 39 3.10 16.76 12.97
C LEU A 39 3.32 16.53 14.45
N VAL A 40 2.58 17.25 15.28
CA VAL A 40 2.66 17.17 16.73
C VAL A 40 1.34 16.65 17.27
N ASN A 41 1.41 15.67 18.16
CA ASN A 41 0.24 15.15 18.85
C ASN A 41 -0.28 16.19 19.82
N GLN A 42 -1.52 16.65 19.61
CA GLN A 42 -2.14 17.66 20.46
C GLN A 42 -2.31 17.18 21.91
N ASP A 43 -2.61 15.89 22.11
CA ASP A 43 -2.89 15.33 23.43
C ASP A 43 -1.61 15.05 24.24
N ALA A 44 -0.52 14.70 23.54
CA ALA A 44 0.76 14.31 24.17
C ALA A 44 1.86 15.38 24.04
N SER A 45 1.64 16.45 23.26
CA SER A 45 2.66 17.46 22.90
C SER A 45 3.95 16.84 22.37
N GLU A 46 3.84 15.69 21.69
CA GLU A 46 4.96 14.90 21.19
C GLU A 46 5.00 14.97 19.67
N SER A 47 6.18 15.20 19.09
CA SER A 47 6.38 15.10 17.64
C SER A 47 6.19 13.66 17.17
N VAL A 48 5.36 13.47 16.15
CA VAL A 48 4.96 12.14 15.65
C VAL A 48 5.67 11.81 14.35
N GLY A 49 6.03 12.82 13.56
CA GLY A 49 6.66 12.67 12.26
C GLY A 49 6.63 13.97 11.46
N THR A 50 7.16 13.93 10.25
CA THR A 50 7.09 15.05 9.30
C THR A 50 6.24 14.68 8.09
N ILE A 51 5.69 15.69 7.44
CA ILE A 51 4.99 15.55 6.17
C ILE A 51 5.70 16.35 5.10
N THR A 52 5.75 15.84 3.87
CA THR A 52 6.16 16.62 2.70
C THR A 52 4.94 16.98 1.87
N VAL A 53 4.65 18.27 1.71
CA VAL A 53 3.51 18.78 0.97
C VAL A 53 3.66 18.45 -0.53
N ARG A 54 2.68 17.77 -1.11
CA ARG A 54 2.63 17.41 -2.54
C ARG A 54 1.68 18.30 -3.33
N GLU A 55 0.58 18.71 -2.71
CA GLU A 55 -0.43 19.55 -3.35
C GLU A 55 -1.06 20.47 -2.31
N VAL A 56 -1.41 21.69 -2.74
CA VAL A 56 -2.10 22.70 -1.94
C VAL A 56 -3.31 23.18 -2.72
N LEU A 57 -4.52 22.98 -2.18
CA LEU A 57 -5.78 23.43 -2.78
C LEU A 57 -6.54 24.32 -1.79
N SER A 58 -6.61 25.63 -2.08
CA SER A 58 -7.38 26.59 -1.26
C SER A 58 -8.73 26.90 -1.92
N ARG A 59 -9.84 26.54 -1.26
CA ARG A 59 -11.22 26.81 -1.71
C ARG A 59 -12.12 27.11 -0.52
N ARG A 60 -13.38 27.52 -0.75
CA ARG A 60 -14.33 27.63 0.37
C ARG A 60 -14.65 26.25 0.88
N LEU A 61 -14.87 26.12 2.19
CA LEU A 61 -15.16 24.85 2.83
C LEU A 61 -16.35 24.11 2.19
N ARG A 62 -17.39 24.84 1.78
CA ARG A 62 -18.57 24.28 1.08
C ARG A 62 -18.28 23.64 -0.27
N ASP A 63 -17.14 23.94 -0.90
CA ASP A 63 -16.77 23.43 -2.23
C ASP A 63 -16.14 22.02 -2.16
N PHE A 64 -16.03 21.45 -0.95
CA PHE A 64 -15.54 20.08 -0.73
C PHE A 64 -16.75 19.13 -0.53
N PRO A 65 -17.04 18.23 -1.50
CA PRO A 65 -18.29 17.46 -1.55
C PRO A 65 -18.42 16.38 -0.46
N ASN A 66 -17.32 15.95 0.14
CA ASN A 66 -17.29 14.91 1.18
C ASN A 66 -16.59 15.48 2.42
N HIS A 67 -17.37 15.80 3.46
CA HIS A 67 -16.84 16.28 4.73
C HIS A 67 -16.38 15.16 5.67
N GLU A 68 -16.74 13.92 5.39
CA GLU A 68 -16.40 12.74 6.21
C GLU A 68 -14.98 12.20 5.95
N ASP A 69 -14.37 12.56 4.81
CA ASP A 69 -12.95 12.29 4.49
C ASP A 69 -12.02 13.46 4.88
N LEU A 70 -12.57 14.53 5.48
CA LEU A 70 -11.82 15.69 5.94
C LEU A 70 -11.28 15.39 7.35
N LEU A 71 -9.97 15.20 7.47
CA LEU A 71 -9.35 15.05 8.77
C LEU A 71 -8.90 16.42 9.29
N ILE A 72 -9.56 16.78 10.38
CA ILE A 72 -9.75 18.12 10.94
C ILE A 72 -8.53 18.52 11.77
N ASP A 73 -7.99 19.71 11.51
CA ASP A 73 -7.06 20.43 12.40
C ASP A 73 -7.71 20.62 13.78
N ALA A 74 -6.95 20.25 14.81
CA ALA A 74 -7.18 20.47 16.23
C ALA A 74 -7.76 21.84 16.64
N ASN A 75 -7.47 22.90 15.87
CA ASN A 75 -7.94 24.27 16.13
C ASN A 75 -9.20 24.67 15.35
N SER A 76 -9.86 23.71 14.70
CA SER A 76 -11.07 24.00 13.94
C SER A 76 -12.17 24.57 14.84
N PRO A 77 -12.73 25.74 14.51
CA PRO A 77 -13.79 26.34 15.31
C PRO A 77 -14.99 25.40 15.36
N SER A 78 -15.59 25.25 16.53
CA SER A 78 -16.79 24.39 16.74
C SER A 78 -18.00 24.81 15.90
N ASN A 79 -17.97 26.01 15.32
CA ASN A 79 -18.88 26.47 14.28
C ASN A 79 -18.12 26.61 12.96
N PHE A 80 -18.32 25.66 12.04
CA PHE A 80 -17.79 25.75 10.68
C PHE A 80 -18.56 26.82 9.90
N ASP A 81 -17.97 28.00 9.68
CA ASP A 81 -18.48 28.95 8.69
C ASP A 81 -18.23 28.36 7.29
N PRO A 82 -19.28 28.00 6.53
CA PRO A 82 -19.13 27.39 5.21
C PRO A 82 -18.52 28.33 4.16
N ASP A 83 -18.38 29.63 4.44
CA ASP A 83 -17.68 30.61 3.59
C ASP A 83 -16.18 30.77 3.93
N LEU A 84 -15.67 30.10 4.97
CA LEU A 84 -14.25 30.13 5.31
C LEU A 84 -13.41 29.50 4.18
N ILE A 85 -12.31 30.17 3.81
CA ILE A 85 -11.30 29.60 2.91
C ILE A 85 -10.54 28.53 3.69
N ALA A 86 -10.52 27.32 3.14
CA ALA A 86 -9.83 26.19 3.71
C ALA A 86 -8.81 25.65 2.72
N THR A 87 -7.65 25.23 3.24
CA THR A 87 -6.55 24.70 2.45
C THR A 87 -6.47 23.20 2.66
N LYS A 88 -6.72 22.46 1.59
CA LYS A 88 -6.53 21.00 1.48
C LYS A 88 -5.06 20.72 1.11
N LEU A 89 -4.39 19.90 1.91
CA LEU A 89 -3.05 19.39 1.64
C LEU A 89 -3.08 17.90 1.28
N SER A 90 -2.34 17.53 0.23
CA SER A 90 -1.93 16.13 -0.03
C SER A 90 -0.47 15.99 0.37
N PHE A 91 -0.07 14.94 1.10
CA PHE A 91 1.29 14.83 1.63
C PHE A 91 1.78 13.39 1.79
N ALA A 92 3.11 13.23 1.89
CA ALA A 92 3.78 12.00 2.30
C ALA A 92 4.21 12.11 3.77
N PHE A 93 3.82 11.15 4.62
CA PHE A 93 4.14 11.15 6.05
C PHE A 93 5.38 10.31 6.37
N HIS A 94 6.27 10.85 7.18
CA HIS A 94 7.52 10.25 7.63
C HIS A 94 7.49 10.19 9.17
N PRO A 95 7.15 9.03 9.77
CA PRO A 95 7.06 8.92 11.23
C PRO A 95 8.43 9.15 11.89
N HIS A 96 8.45 9.85 13.01
CA HIS A 96 9.61 9.85 13.90
C HIS A 96 9.62 8.52 14.65
N GLU A 97 10.75 7.81 14.63
CA GLU A 97 10.92 6.56 15.36
C GLU A 97 10.60 6.77 16.84
N LYS A 98 9.45 6.26 17.30
CA LYS A 98 9.16 6.22 18.73
C LYS A 98 10.07 5.19 19.38
N LYS A 99 11.04 5.68 20.15
CA LYS A 99 11.76 4.87 21.14
C LYS A 99 10.75 4.33 22.15
N HIS A 100 10.33 3.09 22.00
CA HIS A 100 9.66 2.34 23.06
C HIS A 100 10.56 1.18 23.48
N GLN A 101 10.97 1.21 24.75
CA GLN A 101 11.56 0.08 25.44
C GLN A 101 10.52 -1.05 25.50
N ILE A 102 10.81 -2.18 24.86
CA ILE A 102 10.16 -3.45 25.18
C ILE A 102 11.27 -4.48 25.36
N GLU A 103 11.41 -4.97 26.59
CA GLU A 103 12.28 -6.08 26.96
C GLU A 103 11.81 -7.36 26.27
N GLY A 104 12.61 -7.84 25.32
CA GLY A 104 12.35 -9.09 24.61
C GLY A 104 13.27 -9.16 23.41
N ASN A 105 14.33 -9.96 23.51
CA ASN A 105 15.31 -10.18 22.46
C ASN A 105 14.63 -10.65 21.16
N VAL A 106 14.32 -9.71 20.27
CA VAL A 106 14.15 -9.96 18.85
C VAL A 106 15.00 -8.94 18.13
N VAL A 107 16.13 -9.39 17.61
CA VAL A 107 16.96 -8.62 16.69
C VAL A 107 16.17 -8.45 15.39
N LYS A 108 15.34 -7.40 15.29
CA LYS A 108 14.82 -6.95 13.99
C LYS A 108 15.87 -6.06 13.35
N LYS A 109 16.76 -6.72 12.60
CA LYS A 109 17.67 -6.07 11.67
C LYS A 109 16.79 -5.55 10.52
N TYR A 110 16.36 -4.29 10.57
CA TYR A 110 15.83 -3.63 9.38
C TYR A 110 17.04 -3.31 8.51
N THR A 111 17.45 -4.29 7.69
CA THR A 111 18.28 -4.03 6.52
C THR A 111 17.51 -3.04 5.66
N ASN A 112 18.17 -1.99 5.15
CA ASN A 112 17.62 -1.17 4.08
C ASN A 112 17.37 -2.09 2.88
N VAL A 113 16.18 -2.67 2.77
CA VAL A 113 15.86 -3.61 1.70
C VAL A 113 15.50 -2.77 0.48
N THR A 114 16.53 -2.33 -0.24
CA THR A 114 16.36 -1.58 -1.49
C THR A 114 15.85 -2.48 -2.62
N GLU A 115 16.08 -3.79 -2.52
CA GLU A 115 15.72 -4.78 -3.54
C GLU A 115 15.16 -6.06 -2.92
N VAL A 116 14.08 -6.58 -3.51
CA VAL A 116 13.39 -7.80 -3.07
C VAL A 116 13.08 -8.75 -4.21
N ASN A 117 12.91 -10.02 -3.85
CA ASN A 117 12.38 -11.05 -4.74
C ASN A 117 10.91 -11.34 -4.36
N LEU A 118 9.98 -11.08 -5.28
CA LEU A 118 8.56 -11.32 -5.12
C LEU A 118 8.14 -12.55 -5.93
N TYR A 119 7.59 -13.55 -5.25
CA TYR A 119 6.97 -14.73 -5.86
C TYR A 119 5.47 -14.61 -5.73
N GLY A 120 4.74 -14.83 -6.83
CA GLY A 120 3.29 -14.78 -6.85
C GLY A 120 2.69 -16.03 -7.50
N ASP A 121 1.55 -16.47 -6.98
CA ASP A 121 0.76 -17.54 -7.57
C ASP A 121 -0.75 -17.30 -7.35
N GLY A 122 -1.56 -17.82 -8.27
CA GLY A 122 -3.01 -17.76 -8.17
C GLY A 122 -3.63 -19.08 -8.57
N GLY A 123 -4.60 -19.54 -7.77
CA GLY A 123 -5.26 -20.81 -8.00
C GLY A 123 -6.77 -20.71 -7.90
N SER A 124 -7.47 -21.55 -8.68
CA SER A 124 -8.92 -21.70 -8.61
C SER A 124 -9.38 -23.15 -8.64
N ARG A 125 -10.31 -23.52 -7.74
CA ARG A 125 -10.98 -24.84 -7.68
C ARG A 125 -12.15 -24.90 -8.67
N GLY A 126 -11.81 -24.95 -9.96
CA GLY A 126 -12.74 -24.79 -11.09
C GLY A 126 -12.49 -23.47 -11.83
N ASN A 127 -12.90 -23.33 -13.10
CA ASN A 127 -12.59 -22.10 -13.87
C ASN A 127 -13.82 -21.59 -14.65
N PRO A 128 -14.69 -20.75 -14.03
CA PRO A 128 -14.53 -20.10 -12.72
C PRO A 128 -14.85 -21.01 -11.52
N GLY A 129 -14.27 -20.71 -10.35
CA GLY A 129 -14.47 -21.44 -9.09
C GLY A 129 -13.87 -20.70 -7.89
N PRO A 130 -13.98 -21.24 -6.66
CA PRO A 130 -13.34 -20.67 -5.47
C PRO A 130 -11.85 -20.45 -5.71
N SER A 131 -11.40 -19.21 -5.61
CA SER A 131 -10.06 -18.80 -6.00
C SER A 131 -9.34 -18.06 -4.88
N ALA A 132 -8.02 -18.18 -4.88
CA ALA A 132 -7.15 -17.41 -4.00
C ALA A 132 -5.89 -16.96 -4.72
N ALA A 133 -5.35 -15.85 -4.23
CA ALA A 133 -4.05 -15.31 -4.59
C ALA A 133 -3.08 -15.53 -3.42
N GLY A 134 -1.83 -15.88 -3.71
CA GLY A 134 -0.78 -16.07 -2.71
C GLY A 134 0.54 -15.47 -3.19
N TRP A 135 1.28 -14.85 -2.28
CA TRP A 135 2.58 -14.26 -2.59
C TRP A 135 3.58 -14.36 -1.44
N VAL A 136 4.86 -14.33 -1.79
CA VAL A 136 5.99 -14.37 -0.85
C VAL A 136 7.06 -13.39 -1.29
N ILE A 137 7.56 -12.61 -0.35
CA ILE A 137 8.62 -11.62 -0.57
C ILE A 137 9.84 -12.05 0.22
N TYR A 138 10.97 -12.14 -0.47
CA TYR A 138 12.27 -12.43 0.10
C TYR A 138 13.19 -11.22 0.00
N ASP A 139 14.12 -11.09 0.94
CA ASP A 139 15.32 -10.29 0.71
C ASP A 139 16.25 -10.97 -0.31
N MET A 140 17.37 -10.31 -0.60
CA MET A 140 18.36 -10.84 -1.54
C MET A 140 19.21 -11.99 -0.97
N ASP A 141 19.18 -12.20 0.35
CA ASP A 141 19.86 -13.31 1.03
C ASP A 141 18.97 -14.57 1.09
N GLY A 142 17.71 -14.48 0.65
CA GLY A 142 16.75 -15.57 0.61
C GLY A 142 15.92 -15.73 1.90
N ASN A 143 15.93 -14.73 2.79
CA ASN A 143 15.07 -14.73 3.97
C ASN A 143 13.67 -14.20 3.61
N ILE A 144 12.63 -14.84 4.13
CA ILE A 144 11.25 -14.36 3.95
C ILE A 144 11.06 -13.08 4.75
N LEU A 145 10.74 -12.00 4.06
CA LEU A 145 10.32 -10.72 4.65
C LEU A 145 8.82 -10.69 4.90
N LYS A 146 8.04 -11.26 3.96
CA LYS A 146 6.58 -11.37 4.08
C LYS A 146 6.05 -12.56 3.28
N SER A 147 4.98 -13.18 3.77
CA SER A 147 4.21 -14.20 3.06
C SER A 147 2.73 -13.99 3.42
N ASP A 148 1.86 -13.88 2.43
CA ASP A 148 0.46 -13.51 2.63
C ASP A 148 -0.42 -13.99 1.47
N GLY A 149 -1.74 -14.02 1.68
CA GLY A 149 -2.69 -14.53 0.72
C GLY A 149 -4.09 -13.92 0.86
N HIS A 150 -4.87 -14.00 -0.21
CA HIS A 150 -6.18 -13.39 -0.28
C HIS A 150 -7.20 -14.28 -1.00
N TYR A 151 -8.31 -14.58 -0.31
CA TYR A 151 -9.44 -15.28 -0.91
C TYR A 151 -10.26 -14.33 -1.78
N MET A 152 -10.58 -14.76 -2.99
CA MET A 152 -11.19 -13.90 -4.01
C MET A 152 -12.64 -14.27 -4.35
N GLY A 153 -13.22 -15.24 -3.64
CA GLY A 153 -14.53 -15.77 -4.00
C GLY A 153 -14.47 -16.60 -5.29
N ILE A 154 -15.56 -16.53 -6.09
CA ILE A 154 -15.63 -17.25 -7.36
C ILE A 154 -15.03 -16.41 -8.48
N THR A 155 -13.85 -16.80 -8.97
CA THR A 155 -13.22 -16.16 -10.12
C THR A 155 -12.44 -17.18 -10.97
N THR A 156 -11.64 -16.70 -11.93
CA THR A 156 -10.82 -17.49 -12.84
C THR A 156 -9.38 -17.56 -12.38
N ASN A 157 -8.66 -18.60 -12.81
CA ASN A 157 -7.24 -18.76 -12.48
C ASN A 157 -6.40 -17.53 -12.87
N ASN A 158 -6.64 -17.00 -14.08
CA ASN A 158 -5.90 -15.85 -14.57
C ASN A 158 -6.15 -14.60 -13.71
N GLN A 159 -7.39 -14.36 -13.26
CA GLN A 159 -7.69 -13.24 -12.35
C GLN A 159 -6.99 -13.40 -11.00
N ALA A 160 -6.87 -14.64 -10.51
CA ALA A 160 -6.14 -14.94 -9.29
C ALA A 160 -4.64 -14.66 -9.43
N GLU A 161 -4.01 -15.13 -10.51
CA GLU A 161 -2.57 -14.90 -10.78
C GLU A 161 -2.25 -13.41 -10.86
N TYR A 162 -3.05 -12.65 -11.60
CA TYR A 162 -2.88 -11.19 -11.71
C TYR A 162 -3.05 -10.47 -10.37
N THR A 163 -4.03 -10.91 -9.56
CA THR A 163 -4.27 -10.32 -8.25
C THR A 163 -3.14 -10.63 -7.26
N ALA A 164 -2.57 -11.83 -7.30
CA ALA A 164 -1.42 -12.20 -6.48
C ALA A 164 -0.23 -11.27 -6.71
N LEU A 165 0.07 -10.97 -7.99
CA LEU A 165 1.11 -10.02 -8.31
C LEU A 165 0.79 -8.61 -7.81
N LYS A 166 -0.44 -8.12 -8.04
CA LYS A 166 -0.84 -6.78 -7.60
C LYS A 166 -0.70 -6.60 -6.09
N LEU A 167 -1.17 -7.57 -5.31
CA LEU A 167 -1.10 -7.51 -3.84
C LEU A 167 0.34 -7.69 -3.34
N GLY A 168 1.12 -8.55 -4.00
CA GLY A 168 2.54 -8.70 -3.69
C GLY A 168 3.36 -7.44 -3.95
N LEU A 169 3.10 -6.72 -5.04
CA LEU A 169 3.75 -5.44 -5.32
C LEU A 169 3.37 -4.39 -4.28
N LEU A 170 2.11 -4.32 -3.86
CA LEU A 170 1.67 -3.43 -2.79
C LEU A 170 2.38 -3.72 -1.46
N ASP A 171 2.64 -4.98 -1.16
CA ASP A 171 3.40 -5.34 0.02
C ASP A 171 4.91 -5.05 -0.12
N ALA A 172 5.49 -5.21 -1.32
CA ALA A 172 6.88 -4.84 -1.58
C ALA A 172 7.09 -3.32 -1.42
N GLU A 173 6.14 -2.51 -1.92
CA GLU A 173 6.10 -1.06 -1.73
C GLU A 173 6.05 -0.69 -0.24
N ARG A 174 5.16 -1.34 0.54
CA ARG A 174 5.05 -1.15 2.00
C ARG A 174 6.31 -1.55 2.77
N LEU A 175 7.11 -2.47 2.24
CA LEU A 175 8.40 -2.85 2.80
C LEU A 175 9.51 -1.83 2.47
N GLY A 176 9.21 -0.82 1.65
CA GLY A 176 10.17 0.20 1.21
C GLY A 176 11.10 -0.27 0.09
N ALA A 177 10.74 -1.34 -0.62
CA ALA A 177 11.54 -1.82 -1.75
C ALA A 177 11.54 -0.78 -2.87
N GLN A 178 12.73 -0.47 -3.41
CA GLN A 178 12.89 0.39 -4.59
C GLN A 178 12.97 -0.45 -5.87
N ARG A 179 13.41 -1.71 -5.76
CA ARG A 179 13.56 -2.65 -6.87
C ARG A 179 12.89 -3.97 -6.55
N VAL A 180 12.14 -4.53 -7.50
CA VAL A 180 11.42 -5.78 -7.32
C VAL A 180 11.72 -6.75 -8.45
N ASN A 181 12.19 -7.95 -8.10
CA ASN A 181 12.32 -9.07 -9.03
C ASN A 181 11.09 -9.97 -8.88
N VAL A 182 10.20 -9.93 -9.86
CA VAL A 182 8.97 -10.72 -9.87
C VAL A 182 9.22 -12.08 -10.51
N TYR A 183 8.79 -13.13 -9.82
CA TYR A 183 8.84 -14.52 -10.25
C TYR A 183 7.43 -15.12 -10.24
N MET A 184 7.03 -15.70 -11.36
CA MET A 184 5.78 -16.46 -11.48
C MET A 184 5.98 -17.65 -12.42
N ASP A 185 5.21 -18.71 -12.24
CA ASP A 185 5.20 -19.88 -13.13
C ASP A 185 4.24 -19.74 -14.32
N SER A 186 3.37 -18.73 -14.31
CA SER A 186 2.52 -18.38 -15.44
C SER A 186 3.30 -17.62 -16.53
N LEU A 187 3.76 -18.36 -17.55
CA LEU A 187 4.43 -17.79 -18.72
C LEU A 187 3.57 -16.76 -19.46
N LEU A 188 2.23 -16.95 -19.47
CA LEU A 188 1.29 -16.02 -20.09
C LEU A 188 1.33 -14.66 -19.38
N VAL A 189 1.18 -14.65 -18.05
CA VAL A 189 1.18 -13.42 -17.24
C VAL A 189 2.51 -12.69 -17.39
N ILE A 190 3.63 -13.40 -17.26
CA ILE A 190 4.97 -12.83 -17.44
C ILE A 190 5.14 -12.18 -18.82
N ASN A 191 4.73 -12.85 -19.89
CA ASN A 191 4.87 -12.30 -21.24
C ASN A 191 3.91 -11.12 -21.50
N GLN A 192 2.76 -11.08 -20.84
CA GLN A 192 1.85 -9.93 -20.92
C GLN A 192 2.41 -8.71 -20.19
N LEU A 193 2.96 -8.89 -18.98
CA LEU A 193 3.60 -7.82 -18.20
C LEU A 193 4.88 -7.28 -18.86
N LYS A 194 5.59 -8.12 -19.61
CA LYS A 194 6.71 -7.69 -20.46
C LYS A 194 6.29 -6.94 -21.73
N GLY A 195 4.98 -6.84 -22.01
CA GLY A 195 4.46 -6.26 -23.25
C GLY A 195 4.67 -7.11 -24.51
N ILE A 196 5.16 -8.35 -24.38
CA ILE A 196 5.35 -9.28 -25.50
C ILE A 196 4.00 -9.74 -26.03
N TYR A 197 3.06 -10.03 -25.12
CA TYR A 197 1.69 -10.43 -25.46
C TYR A 197 0.68 -9.36 -25.06
N LYS A 198 -0.35 -9.17 -25.88
CA LYS A 198 -1.46 -8.25 -25.56
C LYS A 198 -2.44 -8.91 -24.60
N VAL A 199 -2.87 -8.17 -23.58
CA VAL A 199 -4.01 -8.54 -22.74
C VAL A 199 -5.30 -8.28 -23.53
N LYS A 200 -5.96 -9.35 -24.01
CA LYS A 200 -7.21 -9.24 -24.79
C LYS A 200 -8.47 -9.32 -23.93
N ASN A 201 -8.36 -9.86 -22.71
CA ASN A 201 -9.50 -9.99 -21.81
C ASN A 201 -9.80 -8.63 -21.16
N LYS A 202 -11.00 -8.11 -21.41
CA LYS A 202 -11.47 -6.81 -20.88
C LYS A 202 -11.55 -6.79 -19.36
N GLU A 203 -11.81 -7.92 -18.71
CA GLU A 203 -11.90 -8.03 -17.25
C GLU A 203 -10.52 -8.03 -16.57
N LEU A 204 -9.48 -8.48 -17.29
CA LEU A 204 -8.10 -8.45 -16.78
C LEU A 204 -7.44 -7.08 -16.97
N TRP A 205 -7.91 -6.29 -17.93
CA TRP A 205 -7.30 -5.01 -18.28
C TRP A 205 -7.18 -4.03 -17.09
N PRO A 206 -8.19 -3.87 -16.21
CA PRO A 206 -8.07 -2.97 -15.05
C PRO A 206 -6.99 -3.42 -14.06
N ILE A 207 -6.84 -4.74 -13.84
CA ILE A 207 -5.85 -5.29 -12.92
C ILE A 207 -4.44 -5.12 -13.51
N TYR A 208 -4.28 -5.45 -14.80
CA TYR A 208 -3.05 -5.21 -15.54
C TYR A 208 -2.62 -3.73 -15.50
N ALA A 209 -3.54 -2.81 -15.81
CA ALA A 209 -3.24 -1.38 -15.83
C ALA A 209 -2.81 -0.86 -14.45
N ALA A 210 -3.46 -1.33 -13.37
CA ALA A 210 -3.06 -0.99 -12.00
C ALA A 210 -1.66 -1.50 -11.66
N ILE A 211 -1.29 -2.72 -12.08
CA ILE A 211 0.06 -3.27 -11.88
C ILE A 211 1.10 -2.43 -12.61
N VAL A 212 0.87 -2.11 -13.89
CA VAL A 212 1.81 -1.29 -14.68
C VAL A 212 1.98 0.09 -14.05
N GLN A 213 0.87 0.74 -13.69
CA GLN A 213 0.91 2.04 -13.01
C GLN A 213 1.70 1.98 -11.70
N GLN A 214 1.49 0.96 -10.88
CA GLN A 214 2.24 0.79 -9.64
C GLN A 214 3.73 0.56 -9.89
N CYS A 215 4.07 -0.26 -10.89
CA CYS A 215 5.47 -0.49 -11.29
C CYS A 215 6.18 0.82 -11.67
N GLU A 216 5.49 1.71 -12.37
CA GLU A 216 6.05 3.01 -12.81
C GLU A 216 6.14 4.06 -11.70
N GLN A 217 5.23 4.02 -10.72
CA GLN A 217 5.10 5.06 -9.70
C GLN A 217 5.86 4.75 -8.41
N ALA A 218 5.95 3.46 -8.02
CA ALA A 218 6.44 3.06 -6.72
C ALA A 218 7.88 2.51 -6.73
N PHE A 219 8.39 2.09 -7.90
CA PHE A 219 9.68 1.38 -7.99
C PHE A 219 10.61 2.01 -9.02
N ASP A 220 11.91 2.02 -8.72
CA ASP A 220 12.96 2.38 -9.66
C ASP A 220 13.06 1.34 -10.79
N ALA A 221 12.82 0.07 -10.48
CA ALA A 221 12.88 -1.02 -11.43
C ALA A 221 12.04 -2.22 -10.99
N VAL A 222 11.31 -2.80 -11.94
CA VAL A 222 10.62 -4.08 -11.77
C VAL A 222 11.04 -5.03 -12.89
N THR A 223 11.48 -6.24 -12.54
CA THR A 223 11.78 -7.28 -13.51
C THR A 223 10.76 -8.41 -13.42
N PHE A 224 10.45 -9.04 -14.55
CA PHE A 224 9.52 -10.17 -14.61
C PHE A 224 10.24 -11.42 -15.12
N THR A 225 10.23 -12.50 -14.35
CA THR A 225 10.92 -13.74 -14.68
C THR A 225 9.98 -14.92 -14.53
N HIS A 226 9.91 -15.74 -15.58
CA HIS A 226 9.21 -17.01 -15.49
C HIS A 226 10.08 -18.04 -14.76
N VAL A 227 9.49 -18.77 -13.82
CA VAL A 227 10.15 -19.87 -13.10
C VAL A 227 9.33 -21.17 -13.20
N PRO A 228 9.95 -22.36 -13.22
CA PRO A 228 9.21 -23.60 -13.11
C PRO A 228 8.40 -23.67 -11.81
N ARG A 229 7.25 -24.34 -11.81
CA ARG A 229 6.35 -24.47 -10.65
C ARG A 229 7.05 -25.03 -9.41
N GLU A 230 8.05 -25.89 -9.60
CA GLU A 230 8.86 -26.44 -8.50
C GLU A 230 9.66 -25.38 -7.73
N LYS A 231 9.86 -24.20 -8.32
CA LYS A 231 10.50 -23.04 -7.70
C LYS A 231 9.50 -22.02 -7.14
N ASN A 232 8.19 -22.20 -7.35
CA ASN A 232 7.13 -21.30 -6.87
C ASN A 232 6.30 -21.91 -5.72
N LYS A 233 6.83 -22.96 -5.06
CA LYS A 233 6.09 -23.79 -4.10
C LYS A 233 5.51 -23.03 -2.92
N GLU A 234 6.21 -22.02 -2.41
CA GLU A 234 5.76 -21.28 -1.23
C GLU A 234 4.54 -20.38 -1.55
N ALA A 235 4.49 -19.80 -2.75
CA ALA A 235 3.34 -19.03 -3.20
C ALA A 235 2.13 -19.96 -3.48
N ASP A 236 2.35 -21.10 -4.14
CA ASP A 236 1.32 -22.13 -4.36
C ASP A 236 0.78 -22.70 -3.03
N ALA A 237 1.66 -22.95 -2.06
CA ALA A 237 1.26 -23.39 -0.73
C ALA A 237 0.38 -22.34 -0.02
N MET A 238 0.67 -21.05 -0.20
CA MET A 238 -0.15 -19.97 0.35
C MET A 238 -1.54 -19.92 -0.27
N VAL A 239 -1.65 -20.10 -1.59
CA VAL A 239 -2.94 -20.21 -2.29
C VAL A 239 -3.77 -21.36 -1.70
N ASN A 240 -3.17 -22.55 -1.59
CA ASN A 240 -3.87 -23.73 -1.07
C ASN A 240 -4.32 -23.53 0.37
N LYS A 241 -3.44 -22.99 1.22
CA LYS A 241 -3.75 -22.66 2.61
C LYS A 241 -4.99 -21.77 2.71
N VAL A 242 -5.04 -20.68 1.94
CA VAL A 242 -6.19 -19.75 1.96
C VAL A 242 -7.48 -20.44 1.51
N LEU A 243 -7.41 -21.30 0.49
CA LEU A 243 -8.59 -22.03 0.01
C LEU A 243 -9.09 -23.08 1.00
N ASP A 244 -8.19 -23.74 1.72
CA ASP A 244 -8.52 -24.73 2.74
C ASP A 244 -9.09 -24.08 4.00
N ASP A 245 -8.48 -22.98 4.48
CA ASP A 245 -8.97 -22.22 5.64
C ASP A 245 -10.44 -21.76 5.44
N VAL A 246 -10.78 -21.35 4.22
CA VAL A 246 -12.15 -20.95 3.86
C VAL A 246 -13.08 -22.16 3.75
N ALA A 247 -12.62 -23.30 3.26
CA ALA A 247 -13.43 -24.50 3.17
C ALA A 247 -13.80 -25.04 4.57
N GLU A 248 -12.83 -25.05 5.49
CA GLU A 248 -13.02 -25.47 6.89
C GLU A 248 -13.92 -24.51 7.67
N SER A 249 -13.85 -23.21 7.39
CA SER A 249 -14.73 -22.21 8.03
C SER A 249 -16.19 -22.30 7.59
N ASN A 250 -16.47 -22.99 6.47
CA ASN A 250 -17.81 -23.17 5.91
C ASN A 250 -18.39 -24.58 6.11
N SER A 251 -17.65 -25.48 6.78
CA SER A 251 -18.06 -26.85 7.14
C SER A 251 -18.52 -26.95 8.59
#